data_AF-A0A3D0X7W6-F1
#
_entry.id   AF-A0A3D0X7W6-F1
#
_cell.length_a   1.000
_cell.length_b   1.000
_cell.length_c   1.000
_cell.angle_alpha   90.00
_cell.angle_beta   90.00
_cell.angle_gamma   90.00
#
_symmetry.space_group_name_H-M   'P 1'
#
loop_
_entity.id
_entity.type
_entity.pdbx_description
1 polymer ?
#
loop_
_entity_poly.entity_id
_entity_poly.type
_entity_poly.pdbx_seq_one_letter_code
_entity_poly.pdbx_strand_id
1 'polypeptide(L)' 'MELRIALAGNPNCGKTTLFNSLTGSNQFVGNWPGVTVEKKEGRLKGHKDVTIMDLPGI' A
#
# COMPACT_ATOMS: atom_id res chain seq x y z
N MET A 1 -15.90 -4.10 -10.47
CA MET A 1 -15.01 -5.23 -10.14
C MET A 1 -13.87 -4.62 -9.34
N GLU A 2 -13.62 -5.06 -8.10
CA GLU A 2 -12.58 -4.45 -7.26
C GLU A 2 -11.21 -4.97 -7.70
N LEU A 3 -10.28 -4.09 -8.08
CA LEU A 3 -8.92 -4.43 -8.46
C LEU A 3 -7.98 -4.20 -7.27
N ARG A 4 -7.16 -5.20 -6.94
CA ARG A 4 -6.15 -5.09 -5.87
C ARG A 4 -4.75 -5.18 -6.46
N ILE A 5 -3.91 -4.23 -6.08
CA ILE A 5 -2.52 -4.10 -6.54
C ILE A 5 -1.61 -4.17 -5.33
N ALA A 6 -0.67 -5.12 -5.33
CA ALA A 6 0.36 -5.22 -4.31
C ALA A 6 1.66 -4.56 -4.80
N LEU A 7 2.22 -3.66 -3.99
CA LEU A 7 3.55 -3.09 -4.19
C LEU A 7 4.58 -3.96 -3.48
N ALA A 8 5.46 -4.57 -4.24
CA ALA A 8 6.62 -5.33 -3.76
C ALA A 8 7.91 -4.69 -4.30
N GLY A 9 8.99 -4.78 -3.53
CA GLY A 9 10.29 -4.24 -3.91
C GLY A 9 11.25 -4.23 -2.74
N ASN A 10 12.53 -4.09 -3.04
CA ASN A 10 13.60 -4.11 -2.05
C ASN A 10 13.44 -2.96 -1.03
N PRO A 11 14.00 -3.11 0.18
CA PRO A 11 14.18 -1.99 1.09
C PRO A 11 14.84 -0.81 0.40
N ASN A 12 14.35 0.40 0.69
CA ASN A 12 14.88 1.67 0.16
C ASN A 12 14.78 1.85 -1.37
N CYS A 13 13.97 1.08 -2.11
CA CYS A 13 13.77 1.26 -3.55
C CYS A 13 12.76 2.35 -3.94
N GLY A 14 12.28 3.16 -2.98
CA GLY A 14 11.26 4.19 -3.22
C GLY A 14 9.81 3.68 -3.22
N LYS A 15 9.56 2.44 -2.79
CA LYS A 15 8.22 1.84 -2.73
C LYS A 15 7.21 2.69 -1.93
N THR A 16 7.60 3.16 -0.74
CA THR A 16 6.75 4.03 0.09
C THR A 16 6.43 5.36 -0.60
N THR A 17 7.39 5.92 -1.34
CA THR A 17 7.20 7.15 -2.11
C THR A 17 6.18 6.95 -3.23
N LEU A 18 6.25 5.82 -3.94
CA LEU A 18 5.28 5.46 -4.97
C LEU A 18 3.89 5.25 -4.37
N PHE A 19 3.78 4.50 -3.26
CA PHE A 19 2.52 4.28 -2.56
C PHE A 19 1.84 5.60 -2.20
N ASN A 20 2.56 6.51 -1.52
CA ASN A 20 2.04 7.81 -1.11
C ASN A 20 1.59 8.67 -2.30
N SER A 21 2.31 8.58 -3.43
CA SER A 21 1.97 9.32 -4.65
C SER A 21 0.64 8.85 -5.23
N LEU A 22 0.42 7.53 -5.25
CA LEU A 22 -0.78 6.89 -5.78
C LEU A 22 -2.00 7.02 -4.86
N THR A 23 -1.84 6.93 -3.53
CA THR A 23 -2.95 6.92 -2.56
C THR A 23 -3.24 8.28 -1.92
N GLY A 24 -2.21 9.11 -1.74
CA GLY A 24 -2.32 10.38 -1.01
C GLY A 24 -2.85 10.19 0.41
N SER A 25 -3.84 10.99 0.80
CA SER A 25 -4.41 10.96 2.15
C SER A 25 -5.37 9.78 2.40
N ASN A 26 -5.77 9.04 1.36
CA ASN A 26 -6.72 7.93 1.46
C ASN A 26 -6.01 6.60 1.75
N GLN A 27 -5.15 6.61 2.76
CA GLN A 27 -4.36 5.46 3.20
C GLN A 27 -4.68 5.10 4.65
N PHE A 28 -4.69 3.80 4.93
CA PHE A 28 -4.85 3.20 6.22
C PHE A 28 -3.56 2.48 6.59
N VAL A 29 -3.10 2.71 7.81
CA VAL A 29 -1.92 2.04 8.38
C VAL A 29 -2.37 1.22 9.57
N GLY A 30 -2.06 -0.07 9.54
CA GLY A 30 -2.32 -1.00 10.64
C GLY A 30 -1.19 -2.01 10.75
N ASN A 31 -1.48 -3.12 11.43
CA ASN A 31 -0.56 -4.24 11.54
C ASN A 31 -1.13 -5.46 10.84
N TRP A 32 -0.25 -6.33 10.35
CA TRP A 32 -0.66 -7.65 9.88
C TRP A 32 -1.20 -8.50 11.04
N PRO A 33 -2.21 -9.36 10.80
CA PRO A 33 -2.79 -10.19 11.85
C PRO A 33 -1.72 -11.03 12.57
N GLY A 34 -1.62 -10.89 13.89
CA GLY A 34 -0.74 -11.69 14.73
C GLY A 34 0.74 -11.28 14.74
N VAL A 35 1.13 -10.19 14.07
CA VAL A 35 2.53 -9.69 14.06
C VAL A 35 2.58 -8.17 14.17
N THR A 36 3.75 -7.61 14.52
CA THR A 36 4.01 -6.16 14.58
C THR A 36 4.47 -5.58 13.24
N VAL A 37 4.33 -6.34 12.14
CA VAL A 37 4.71 -5.88 10.81
C VAL A 37 3.66 -4.88 10.33
N GLU A 38 4.11 -3.69 9.92
CA GLU A 38 3.26 -2.64 9.39
C GLU A 38 2.56 -3.10 8.10
N LYS A 39 1.28 -2.76 7.99
CA LYS A 39 0.43 -3.00 6.83
C LYS A 39 -0.14 -1.66 6.37
N LYS A 40 0.25 -1.22 5.17
CA LYS A 40 -0.34 -0.03 4.53
C LYS A 40 -1.26 -0.42 3.38
N GLU A 41 -2.48 0.09 3.39
CA GLU A 41 -3.45 -0.09 2.31
C GLU A 41 -4.06 1.28 1.96
N GLY A 42 -4.34 1.55 0.71
CA GLY A 42 -4.96 2.81 0.31
C GLY A 42 -5.65 2.72 -1.03
N ARG A 43 -6.62 3.60 -1.26
CA ARG A 43 -7.32 3.66 -2.55
C ARG A 43 -6.53 4.50 -3.53
N LEU A 44 -6.46 4.06 -4.78
CA LEU A 44 -5.83 4.85 -5.85
C LEU A 44 -6.61 6.15 -6.07
N LYS A 45 -5.91 7.28 -6.17
CA LYS A 45 -6.51 8.59 -6.48
C LYS A 45 -7.28 8.50 -7.80
N GLY A 46 -8.53 8.97 -7.80
CA GLY A 46 -9.40 8.96 -8.98
C GLY A 46 -10.05 7.60 -9.29
N HIS A 47 -9.64 6.50 -8.64
CA HIS A 47 -10.12 5.15 -8.91
C HIS A 47 -10.53 4.45 -7.60
N LYS A 48 -11.80 4.61 -7.20
CA LYS A 48 -12.32 4.08 -5.94
C LYS A 48 -12.42 2.55 -5.89
N ASP A 49 -12.42 1.92 -7.05
CA ASP A 49 -12.45 0.49 -7.29
C ASP A 49 -11.08 -0.17 -7.28
N VAL A 50 -10.00 0.62 -7.14
CA VAL A 50 -8.62 0.14 -7.09
C VAL A 50 -8.04 0.34 -5.70
N THR A 51 -7.66 -0.76 -5.06
CA THR A 51 -6.98 -0.78 -3.76
C THR A 51 -5.50 -1.14 -3.96
N ILE A 52 -4.62 -0.33 -3.40
CA ILE A 52 -3.17 -0.52 -3.41
C ILE A 52 -2.74 -0.96 -2.03
N MET A 53 -1.87 -1.95 -1.97
CA MET A 53 -1.35 -2.53 -0.74
C MET A 53 0.17 -2.50 -0.76
N ASP A 54 0.78 -1.94 0.29
CA ASP A 54 2.23 -1.95 0.46
C ASP A 54 2.66 -3.24 1.17
N LEU A 55 3.47 -4.07 0.50
CA LEU A 55 4.07 -5.25 1.12
C LEU A 55 5.37 -4.88 1.82
N PRO A 56 5.78 -5.62 2.88
CA PRO A 56 7.10 -5.47 3.46
C PRO A 56 8.18 -5.65 2.40
N GLY A 57 9.27 -4.86 2.50
CA GLY A 57 10.43 -5.05 1.63
C GLY A 57 11.06 -6.42 1.90
N ILE A 58 11.43 -7.13 0.82
CA ILE A 58 12.14 -8.41 0.85
C ILE A 58 13.63 -8.20 0.59
#